data_AF-A0A7W0K2K7-F1
#
_entry.id   AF-A0A7W0K2K7-F1
#
_cell.length_a   1.000
_cell.length_b   1.000
_cell.length_c   1.000
_cell.angle_alpha   90.00
_cell.angle_beta   90.00
_cell.angle_gamma   90.00
#
_symmetry.space_group_name_H-M   'P 1'
#
loop_
_entity.id
_entity.type
_entity.pdbx_description
1 polymer ?
#
loop_
_entity_poly.entity_id
_entity_poly.type
_entity_poly.pdbx_seq_one_letter_code
_entity_poly.pdbx_strand_id
1 'polypeptide(L)'
;MEYALALLVLAALVAVVVARPLRRPGEAERHDESRIQELQAAKEAKYREIRDAELDHQMGKLSREDWRAVDRDLRGEAIEILRDLDRLEGRQPNGPD
;
A
#
# COMPACT_ATOMS: atom_id res chain seq x y z
N MET A 1 -39.04 38.03 3.58
CA MET A 1 -37.86 37.80 2.71
C MET A 1 -36.58 37.65 3.52
N GLU A 2 -36.32 38.50 4.52
CA GLU A 2 -35.11 38.44 5.37
C GLU A 2 -34.95 37.13 6.16
N TYR A 3 -36.04 36.63 6.75
CA TYR A 3 -36.00 35.36 7.50
C TYR A 3 -35.67 34.15 6.63
N ALA A 4 -36.11 34.13 5.37
CA ALA A 4 -35.77 33.08 4.42
C ALA A 4 -34.28 33.12 4.07
N LEU A 5 -33.71 34.33 3.94
CA LEU A 5 -32.28 34.52 3.71
C LEU A 5 -31.46 34.07 4.93
N ALA A 6 -31.89 34.44 6.13
CA ALA A 6 -31.24 34.03 7.38
C ALA A 6 -31.27 32.51 7.57
N LEU A 7 -32.38 31.86 7.25
CA LEU A 7 -32.51 30.39 7.27
C LEU A 7 -31.59 29.72 6.25
N LEU A 8 -31.48 30.27 5.03
CA LEU A 8 -30.56 29.76 4.01
C LEU A 8 -29.10 29.89 4.42
N VAL A 9 -28.70 31.03 4.99
CA VAL A 9 -27.34 31.25 5.49
C VAL A 9 -27.02 30.29 6.64
N LEU A 10 -27.96 30.11 7.58
CA LEU A 10 -27.80 29.17 8.67
C LEU A 10 -27.68 27.72 8.17
N ALA A 11 -28.52 27.32 7.22
CA ALA A 11 -28.46 25.99 6.61
C ALA A 11 -27.13 25.75 5.88
N ALA A 12 -26.61 26.76 5.16
CA ALA A 12 -25.32 26.69 4.50
C ALA A 12 -24.16 26.57 5.52
N LEU A 13 -24.22 27.32 6.62
CA LEU A 13 -23.22 27.26 7.68
C LEU A 13 -23.19 25.88 8.35
N VAL A 14 -24.37 25.33 8.66
CA VAL A 14 -24.53 23.98 9.21
C VAL A 14 -24.00 22.94 8.21
N ALA A 15 -24.35 23.06 6.93
CA ALA A 15 -23.85 22.17 5.88
C ALA A 15 -22.32 22.20 5.78
N VAL A 16 -21.66 23.36 5.90
CA VAL A 16 -20.20 23.47 5.90
C VAL A 16 -19.60 22.83 7.15
N VAL A 17 -20.15 23.09 8.34
CA VAL A 17 -19.66 22.50 9.60
C VAL A 17 -19.81 20.98 9.63
N VAL A 18 -20.89 20.44 9.04
CA VAL A 18 -21.15 19.00 8.94
C VAL A 18 -20.37 18.33 7.80
N ALA A 19 -20.19 19.01 6.65
CA ALA A 19 -19.42 18.49 5.53
C ALA A 19 -17.90 18.53 5.75
N ARG A 20 -17.41 19.44 6.61
CA ARG A 20 -15.99 19.56 6.96
C ARG A 20 -15.39 18.29 7.59
N PRO A 21 -16.03 17.60 8.55
CA PRO A 21 -15.56 16.31 9.05
C PRO A 21 -15.87 15.13 8.12
N LEU A 22 -16.69 15.30 7.07
CA LEU A 22 -16.90 14.28 6.04
C LEU A 22 -15.84 14.35 4.93
N ARG A 23 -15.29 15.54 4.67
CA ARG A 23 -14.03 15.74 3.94
C ARG A 23 -12.80 15.37 4.79
N ARG A 24 -12.94 14.45 5.74
CA ARG A 24 -11.84 14.02 6.61
C ARG A 24 -10.81 13.21 5.80
N PRO A 25 -9.51 13.46 5.99
CA PRO A 25 -8.42 12.68 5.38
C PRO A 25 -8.39 11.18 5.78
N GLY A 26 -9.25 10.76 6.72
CA GLY A 26 -9.27 9.39 7.24
C GLY A 26 -9.74 8.31 6.25
N GLU A 27 -10.45 8.63 5.17
CA GLU A 27 -10.75 7.63 4.13
C GLU A 27 -9.52 7.29 3.29
N ALA A 28 -8.71 8.30 2.95
CA ALA A 28 -7.44 8.09 2.26
C ALA A 28 -6.43 7.37 3.15
N GLU A 29 -6.28 7.79 4.42
CA GLU A 29 -5.39 7.11 5.37
C GLU A 29 -5.79 5.65 5.62
N ARG A 30 -7.09 5.34 5.77
CA ARG A 30 -7.56 3.95 5.92
C ARG A 30 -7.31 3.11 4.67
N HIS A 31 -7.46 3.71 3.50
CA HIS A 31 -7.19 3.03 2.23
C HIS A 31 -5.69 2.73 2.07
N ASP A 32 -4.83 3.67 2.41
CA ASP A 32 -3.37 3.47 2.39
C ASP A 32 -2.94 2.43 3.42
N GLU A 33 -3.51 2.44 4.63
CA GLU A 33 -3.25 1.43 5.66
C GLU A 33 -3.66 0.02 5.21
N SER A 34 -4.84 -0.11 4.59
CA SER A 34 -5.29 -1.38 3.98
C SER A 34 -4.32 -1.86 2.91
N ARG A 35 -3.88 -0.95 2.02
CA ARG A 35 -2.96 -1.28 0.94
C ARG A 35 -1.57 -1.67 1.44
N ILE A 36 -1.09 -1.03 2.51
CA ILE A 36 0.16 -1.42 3.19
C ILE A 36 0.02 -2.83 3.75
N GLN A 37 -1.09 -3.16 4.42
CA GLN A 37 -1.33 -4.51 4.95
C GLN A 37 -1.35 -5.58 3.84
N GLU A 38 -1.99 -5.28 2.72
CA GLU A 38 -2.02 -6.17 1.54
C GLU A 38 -0.61 -6.41 0.98
N LEU A 39 0.19 -5.34 0.83
CA LEU A 39 1.57 -5.45 0.36
C LEU A 39 2.47 -6.18 1.36
N GLN A 40 2.25 -6.02 2.66
CA GLN A 40 2.96 -6.78 3.69
C GLN A 40 2.64 -8.28 3.59
N ALA A 41 1.36 -8.63 3.40
CA ALA A 41 0.96 -10.02 3.18
C ALA A 41 1.56 -10.58 1.88
N ALA A 42 1.57 -9.80 0.80
CA ALA A 42 2.20 -10.17 -0.47
C ALA A 42 3.72 -10.39 -0.32
N LYS A 43 4.40 -9.52 0.42
CA LYS A 43 5.83 -9.67 0.76
C LYS A 43 6.07 -11.00 1.47
N GLU A 44 5.31 -11.31 2.52
CA GLU A 44 5.46 -12.56 3.25
C GLU A 44 5.21 -13.79 2.37
N ALA A 45 4.20 -13.72 1.50
CA ALA A 45 3.93 -14.78 0.53
C ALA A 45 5.10 -15.00 -0.43
N LYS A 46 5.66 -13.92 -1.00
CA LYS A 46 6.84 -14.03 -1.88
C LYS A 46 8.08 -14.53 -1.17
N TYR A 47 8.31 -14.13 0.07
CA TYR A 47 9.42 -14.65 0.87
C TYR A 47 9.31 -16.15 1.15
N ARG A 48 8.08 -16.67 1.33
CA ARG A 48 7.86 -18.12 1.43
C ARG A 48 8.18 -18.82 0.11
N GLU A 49 7.70 -18.29 -1.00
CA GLU A 49 7.94 -18.87 -2.32
C GLU A 49 9.42 -18.93 -2.70
N ILE A 50 10.18 -17.86 -2.42
CA ILE A 50 11.65 -17.86 -2.60
C ILE A 50 12.30 -18.96 -1.76
N ARG A 51 11.86 -19.12 -0.50
CA ARG A 51 12.39 -20.13 0.41
C ARG A 51 12.07 -21.54 -0.06
N ASP A 52 10.85 -21.75 -0.54
CA ASP A 52 10.41 -23.05 -1.04
C ASP A 52 11.19 -23.43 -2.32
N ALA A 53 11.41 -22.47 -3.23
CA ALA A 53 12.24 -22.68 -4.42
C ALA A 53 13.70 -23.01 -4.06
N GLU A 54 14.25 -22.36 -3.04
CA GLU A 54 15.59 -22.67 -2.53
C GLU A 54 15.65 -24.06 -1.89
N LEU A 55 14.65 -24.44 -1.10
CA LEU A 55 14.55 -25.78 -0.51
C LEU A 55 14.44 -26.86 -1.60
N ASP A 56 13.65 -26.62 -2.64
CA ASP A 56 13.52 -27.56 -3.76
C ASP A 56 14.83 -27.74 -4.54
N HIS A 57 15.61 -26.66 -4.70
CA HIS A 57 16.96 -26.76 -5.25
C HIS A 57 17.90 -27.57 -4.32
N GLN A 58 17.88 -27.30 -3.01
CA GLN A 58 18.70 -28.03 -2.03
C GLN A 58 18.32 -29.51 -1.95
N MET A 59 17.04 -29.85 -2.13
CA MET A 59 16.55 -31.23 -2.22
C MET A 59 16.88 -31.91 -3.56
N GLY A 60 17.49 -31.19 -4.51
CA GLY A 60 17.86 -31.69 -5.82
C GLY A 60 16.68 -31.84 -6.80
N LYS A 61 15.50 -31.30 -6.47
CA LYS A 61 14.32 -31.30 -7.36
C LYS A 61 14.47 -30.32 -8.51
N LEU A 62 15.27 -29.27 -8.31
CA LEU A 62 15.50 -28.22 -9.29
C LEU A 62 16.99 -28.13 -9.64
N SER A 63 17.31 -28.09 -10.93
CA SER A 63 18.67 -27.89 -11.38
C SER A 63 19.17 -26.50 -10.98
N ARG A 64 20.50 -26.32 -10.90
CA ARG A 64 21.09 -25.03 -10.52
C ARG A 64 20.84 -23.93 -11.56
N GLU A 65 20.56 -24.30 -12.81
CA GLU A 65 20.26 -23.34 -13.88
C GLU A 65 18.80 -22.90 -13.82
N ASP A 66 17.89 -23.86 -13.67
CA ASP A 66 16.45 -23.58 -13.53
C ASP A 66 16.16 -22.79 -12.24
N TRP A 67 16.81 -23.18 -11.13
CA TRP A 67 16.72 -22.44 -9.87
C TRP A 67 17.17 -20.98 -10.02
N ARG A 68 18.26 -20.71 -10.75
CA ARG A 68 18.73 -19.33 -10.96
C ARG A 68 17.79 -18.50 -11.85
N ALA A 69 17.04 -19.14 -12.75
CA ALA A 69 16.00 -18.44 -13.50
C ALA A 69 14.86 -18.05 -12.57
N VAL A 70 14.31 -19.03 -11.84
CA VAL A 70 13.20 -18.83 -10.89
C VAL A 70 13.56 -17.84 -9.78
N ASP A 71 14.74 -17.97 -9.16
CA ASP A 71 15.20 -17.08 -8.08
C ASP A 71 15.31 -15.61 -8.54
N ARG A 72 15.76 -15.37 -9.77
CA ARG A 72 15.82 -14.00 -10.32
C ARG A 72 14.44 -13.39 -10.51
N ASP A 73 13.49 -14.16 -11.04
CA ASP A 73 12.14 -13.69 -11.29
C ASP A 73 11.42 -13.39 -9.96
N LEU A 74 11.48 -14.33 -9.00
CA LEU A 74 10.88 -14.16 -7.68
C LEU A 74 11.48 -12.98 -6.91
N ARG A 75 12.80 -12.77 -6.98
CA ARG A 75 13.45 -11.61 -6.36
C ARG A 75 13.06 -10.31 -7.05
N GLY A 76 12.87 -10.32 -8.37
CA GLY A 76 12.35 -9.18 -9.12
C GLY A 76 10.98 -8.75 -8.61
N GLU A 77 10.05 -9.71 -8.48
CA GLU A 77 8.72 -9.46 -7.92
C GLU A 77 8.76 -8.95 -6.47
N ALA A 78 9.63 -9.54 -5.63
CA ALA A 78 9.80 -9.10 -4.25
C ALA A 78 10.31 -7.65 -4.16
N ILE A 79 11.22 -7.24 -5.06
CA ILE A 79 11.73 -5.87 -5.12
C ILE A 79 10.60 -4.89 -5.48
N GLU A 80 9.73 -5.22 -6.43
CA GLU A 80 8.60 -4.36 -6.79
C GLU A 80 7.62 -4.19 -5.61
N ILE A 81 7.31 -5.27 -4.89
CA ILE A 81 6.48 -5.20 -3.68
C ILE A 81 7.11 -4.28 -2.62
N LEU A 82 8.43 -4.38 -2.41
CA LEU A 82 9.14 -3.51 -1.46
C LEU A 82 9.13 -2.04 -1.90
N ARG A 83 9.32 -1.76 -3.18
CA ARG A 83 9.26 -0.39 -3.73
C ARG A 83 7.89 0.24 -3.53
N ASP A 84 6.83 -0.54 -3.75
CA ASP A 84 5.46 -0.07 -3.54
C ASP A 84 5.17 0.17 -2.05
N LEU A 85 5.70 -0.68 -1.18
CA LEU A 85 5.61 -0.51 0.27
C LEU A 85 6.33 0.77 0.73
N ASP A 86 7.57 1.00 0.27
CA ASP A 86 8.36 2.19 0.61
C ASP A 86 7.67 3.49 0.11
N ARG A 87 7.02 3.43 -1.05
CA ARG A 87 6.26 4.57 -1.61
C ARG A 87 5.05 4.92 -0.73
N LEU A 88 4.33 3.92 -0.20
CA LEU A 88 3.14 4.11 0.63
C LEU A 88 3.47 4.43 2.09
N GLU A 89 4.54 3.86 2.64
CA GLU A 89 5.03 4.20 3.98
C GLU A 89 5.66 5.60 4.04
N GLY A 90 5.78 6.30 2.91
CA GLY A 90 6.44 7.60 2.83
C GLY A 90 7.93 7.52 3.15
N ARG A 91 8.50 6.31 3.19
CA ARG A 91 9.95 6.07 3.29
C ARG A 91 10.57 6.27 1.92
N GLN A 92 10.40 7.47 1.35
CA GLN A 92 11.42 7.95 0.44
C GLN A 92 12.67 8.24 1.26
N PRO A 93 13.86 7.83 0.82
CA PRO A 93 15.08 8.40 1.36
C PRO A 93 15.02 9.89 1.03
N ASN A 94 14.60 10.71 1.98
CA ASN A 94 14.83 12.15 1.93
C ASN A 94 16.35 12.37 2.03
N GLY A 95 17.04 12.20 0.92
CA GLY A 95 18.23 12.93 0.54
C GLY A 95 17.89 13.65 -0.76
N PRO A 96 17.91 14.99 -0.76
CA PRO A 96 19.12 15.62 -1.30
C PRO A 96 19.61 16.84 -0.49
N ASP A 97 20.94 16.98 -0.59
CA ASP A 97 21.86 18.09 -0.26
C ASP A 97 22.19 18.42 1.22
#